data_AF-A0A6J2YEZ4-F1
#
_entry.id   AF-A0A6J2YEZ4-F1
#
_cell.length_a   1.000
_cell.length_b   1.000
_cell.length_c   1.000
_cell.angle_alpha   90.00
_cell.angle_beta   90.00
_cell.angle_gamma   90.00
#
_symmetry.space_group_name_H-M   'P 1'
#
loop_
_entity.id
_entity.type
_entity.pdbx_description
1 polymer ?
#
loop_
_entity_poly.entity_id
_entity_poly.type
_entity_poly.pdbx_seq_one_letter_code
_entity_poly.pdbx_strand_id
1 'polypeptide(L)'
;MEVPFAIYADFECILKPLNNNENVEDPNSSYTVKKFEHIPYSFAYYVKCSFDVAYSKFEKYRGLDSEKVFINSLEQDALNLYHTFLKTPKKMNTLTELEQTTCNNAKNCHICDKPLLEDKVADHCHHDCHITGNYRGPAHSLCNINYKIPNFIPVIMHNLRNYDSHLFLKNMCLNKEQLSVIPQNKEKYISFEKHIHVDNYFDRHTRNLKKKNLSLRFIDSFQFLSFSLSKLSDTLKDELCIEVRNFFKDEEHFKLIRQKGVFPYNYIDSFEKLEEKFLPEKDQFFNSLTDEHISDEEYERALKVWKLFECECIGHYSDIYLLSNTMLLADIFENFRKTCLSAYKLDPAHF
;
A
#
# COMPACT_ATOMS: atom_id res chain seq x y z
N MET A 1 -4.23 18.00 0.67
CA MET A 1 -4.60 17.27 1.90
C MET A 1 -3.87 15.95 1.91
N GLU A 2 -3.36 15.52 3.05
CA GLU A 2 -2.85 14.15 3.18
C GLU A 2 -4.00 13.15 3.31
N VAL A 3 -3.92 12.03 2.60
CA VAL A 3 -4.86 10.90 2.75
C VAL A 3 -4.67 10.30 4.15
N PRO A 4 -5.76 10.12 4.92
CA PRO A 4 -5.67 9.72 6.32
C PRO A 4 -5.12 8.31 6.52
N PHE A 5 -5.54 7.37 5.66
CA PHE A 5 -5.17 5.97 5.68
C PHE A 5 -4.60 5.57 4.32
N ALA A 6 -3.45 4.92 4.31
CA ALA A 6 -2.87 4.30 3.13
C ALA A 6 -2.48 2.86 3.46
N ILE A 7 -2.75 1.92 2.55
CA ILE A 7 -2.40 0.51 2.73
C ILE A 7 -1.24 0.19 1.81
N TYR A 8 -0.19 -0.41 2.33
CA TYR A 8 0.95 -0.91 1.57
C TYR A 8 0.90 -2.42 1.56
N ALA A 9 0.98 -3.07 0.41
CA ALA A 9 0.84 -4.51 0.33
C ALA A 9 1.86 -5.14 -0.63
N ASP A 10 2.21 -6.39 -0.35
CA ASP A 10 3.10 -7.21 -1.17
C ASP A 10 2.70 -8.70 -1.06
N PHE A 11 3.12 -9.51 -2.04
CA PHE A 11 2.83 -10.94 -2.12
C PHE A 11 4.08 -11.75 -2.42
N GLU A 12 4.16 -12.95 -1.85
CA GLU A 12 5.10 -13.96 -2.34
C GLU A 12 4.38 -15.09 -3.06
N CYS A 13 5.03 -15.58 -4.11
CA CYS A 13 4.51 -16.61 -5.00
C CYS A 13 5.46 -17.78 -5.10
N ILE A 14 4.89 -18.98 -5.18
CA ILE A 14 5.59 -20.17 -5.61
C ILE A 14 5.75 -20.10 -7.12
N LEU A 15 6.95 -20.39 -7.60
CA LEU A 15 7.28 -20.44 -9.03
C LEU A 15 7.21 -21.89 -9.51
N LYS A 16 6.01 -22.34 -9.87
CA LYS A 16 5.83 -23.68 -10.39
C LYS A 16 6.30 -23.73 -11.85
N PRO A 17 7.33 -24.51 -12.20
CA PRO A 17 7.80 -24.60 -13.58
C PRO A 17 6.70 -25.20 -14.47
N LEU A 18 6.42 -24.53 -15.59
CA LEU A 18 5.57 -25.07 -16.64
C LEU A 18 6.44 -25.94 -17.54
N ASN A 19 6.18 -27.25 -17.54
CA ASN A 19 6.78 -28.16 -18.50
C ASN A 19 6.19 -27.86 -19.89
N ASN A 20 6.77 -26.91 -20.62
CA ASN A 20 6.49 -26.71 -22.03
C ASN A 20 7.17 -27.82 -22.84
N ASN A 21 6.68 -29.06 -22.69
CA ASN A 21 7.00 -30.17 -23.60
C ASN A 21 6.07 -30.17 -24.83
N GLU A 22 5.33 -29.10 -25.07
CA GLU A 22 4.54 -28.90 -26.27
C GLU A 22 5.11 -27.72 -27.06
N ASN A 23 6.15 -28.01 -27.84
CA ASN A 23 6.48 -27.22 -29.03
C ASN A 23 5.31 -27.35 -30.02
N VAL A 24 4.22 -26.62 -29.78
CA VAL A 24 3.26 -26.31 -30.85
C VAL A 24 3.80 -25.05 -31.51
N GLU A 25 4.57 -25.24 -32.57
CA GLU A 25 4.91 -24.20 -33.53
C GLU A 25 3.63 -23.75 -34.24
N ASP A 26 2.78 -23.00 -33.55
CA ASP A 26 1.63 -22.35 -34.16
C ASP A 26 2.08 -20.97 -34.66
N PRO A 27 1.97 -20.64 -35.98
CA PRO A 27 2.44 -19.38 -36.55
C PRO A 27 1.72 -18.12 -36.01
N ASN A 28 0.66 -18.30 -35.22
CA ASN A 28 -0.10 -17.24 -34.53
C ASN A 28 0.21 -17.14 -33.02
N SER A 29 1.15 -17.95 -32.50
CA SER A 29 1.49 -17.94 -31.08
C SER A 29 2.39 -16.75 -30.73
N SER A 30 2.12 -16.12 -29.59
CA SER A 30 2.87 -14.99 -29.08
C SER A 30 4.34 -15.38 -28.82
N TYR A 31 5.30 -14.52 -29.18
CA TYR A 31 6.74 -14.66 -28.90
C TYR A 31 7.12 -14.78 -27.40
N THR A 32 6.14 -14.76 -26.50
CA THR A 32 6.34 -14.82 -25.04
C THR A 32 6.12 -16.25 -24.55
N VAL A 33 7.19 -16.91 -24.10
CA VAL A 33 7.13 -18.24 -23.49
C VAL A 33 6.84 -18.09 -21.99
N LYS A 34 5.69 -18.57 -21.52
CA LYS A 34 5.41 -18.67 -20.07
C LYS A 34 6.27 -19.78 -19.48
N LYS A 35 7.26 -19.41 -18.66
CA LYS A 35 8.19 -20.36 -18.01
C LYS A 35 7.67 -20.89 -16.67
N PHE A 36 6.96 -20.04 -15.91
CA PHE A 36 6.50 -20.36 -14.57
C PHE A 36 5.02 -19.99 -14.40
N GLU A 37 4.31 -20.80 -13.64
CA GLU A 37 3.01 -20.47 -13.06
C GLU A 37 3.25 -19.89 -11.65
N HIS A 38 2.77 -18.68 -11.43
CA HIS A 38 2.94 -17.95 -10.17
C HIS A 38 1.72 -18.20 -9.29
N ILE A 39 1.92 -18.91 -8.17
CA ILE A 39 0.86 -19.26 -7.23
C ILE A 39 1.10 -18.49 -5.92
N PRO A 40 0.24 -17.51 -5.56
CA PRO A 40 0.45 -16.74 -4.34
C PRO A 40 0.25 -17.64 -3.12
N TYR A 41 1.23 -17.62 -2.21
CA TYR A 41 1.16 -18.42 -0.97
C TYR A 41 1.19 -17.57 0.30
N SER A 42 1.66 -16.33 0.20
CA SER A 42 1.63 -15.40 1.32
C SER A 42 1.41 -13.97 0.87
N PHE A 43 0.85 -13.18 1.77
CA PHE A 43 0.73 -11.74 1.61
C PHE A 43 1.10 -11.04 2.92
N ALA A 44 1.51 -9.80 2.80
CA ALA A 44 1.58 -8.88 3.91
C ALA A 44 0.99 -7.53 3.50
N TYR A 45 0.33 -6.87 4.43
CA TYR A 45 -0.04 -5.49 4.23
C TYR A 45 0.08 -4.67 5.52
N TYR A 46 0.41 -3.40 5.34
CA TYR A 46 0.54 -2.41 6.38
C TYR A 46 -0.45 -1.28 6.15
N VAL A 47 -1.41 -1.15 7.06
CA VAL A 47 -2.32 0.00 7.13
C VAL A 47 -1.61 1.11 7.88
N LYS A 48 -1.19 2.15 7.16
CA LYS A 48 -0.58 3.34 7.73
C LYS A 48 -1.66 4.39 8.02
N CYS A 49 -1.67 4.87 9.26
CA CYS A 49 -2.44 6.03 9.68
C CYS A 49 -1.52 7.26 9.75
N SER A 50 -1.93 8.37 9.11
CA SER A 50 -1.15 9.62 9.05
C SER A 50 -1.20 10.44 10.34
N PHE A 51 -2.27 10.33 11.14
CA PHE A 51 -2.47 11.19 12.31
C PHE A 51 -2.13 10.54 13.64
N ASP A 52 -2.14 9.20 13.73
CA ASP A 52 -1.77 8.48 14.94
C ASP A 52 -1.27 7.07 14.59
N VAL A 53 -0.02 6.79 15.00
CA VAL A 53 0.67 5.52 14.75
C VAL A 53 -0.03 4.36 15.46
N ALA A 54 -0.75 4.61 16.57
CA ALA A 54 -1.46 3.57 17.32
C ALA A 54 -2.58 2.89 16.51
N TYR A 55 -3.11 3.56 15.48
CA TYR A 55 -4.10 2.97 14.56
C TYR A 55 -3.46 2.34 13.33
N SER A 56 -2.14 2.36 13.21
CA SER A 56 -1.44 1.65 12.15
C SER A 56 -1.38 0.16 12.49
N LYS A 57 -1.62 -0.69 11.51
CA LYS A 57 -1.78 -2.14 11.70
C LYS A 57 -1.04 -2.89 10.61
N PHE A 58 -0.31 -3.92 11.01
CA PHE A 58 0.31 -4.85 10.08
C PHE A 58 -0.39 -6.21 10.14
N GLU A 59 -0.73 -6.74 8.99
CA GLU A 59 -1.24 -8.10 8.83
C GLU A 59 -0.35 -8.89 7.89
N LYS A 60 -0.18 -10.18 8.19
CA LYS A 60 0.45 -11.16 7.30
C LYS A 60 -0.31 -12.46 7.35
N TYR A 61 -0.27 -13.20 6.25
CA TYR A 61 -0.86 -14.52 6.16
C TYR A 61 -0.07 -15.40 5.20
N ARG A 62 0.04 -16.68 5.54
CA ARG A 62 0.67 -17.73 4.72
C ARG A 62 -0.29 -18.91 4.60
N GLY A 63 -0.66 -19.29 3.39
CA GLY A 63 -1.59 -20.38 3.11
C GLY A 63 -2.03 -20.46 1.64
N LEU A 64 -2.71 -21.56 1.29
CA LEU A 64 -3.16 -21.86 -0.08
C LEU A 64 -4.24 -20.90 -0.62
N ASP A 65 -5.01 -20.25 0.26
CA ASP A 65 -6.08 -19.31 -0.11
C ASP A 65 -5.66 -17.84 0.12
N SER A 66 -4.36 -17.54 -0.01
CA SER A 66 -3.77 -16.23 0.32
C SER A 66 -4.49 -15.07 -0.36
N GLU A 67 -4.83 -15.20 -1.63
CA GLU A 67 -5.64 -14.26 -2.43
C GLU A 67 -7.03 -13.92 -1.85
N LYS A 68 -7.78 -14.91 -1.33
CA LYS A 68 -9.16 -14.75 -0.85
C LYS A 68 -9.11 -14.16 0.54
N VAL A 69 -8.21 -14.67 1.37
CA VAL A 69 -7.95 -14.15 2.71
C VAL A 69 -7.51 -12.68 2.61
N PHE A 70 -6.63 -12.34 1.66
CA PHE A 70 -6.22 -10.95 1.42
C PHE A 70 -7.40 -10.02 1.16
N ILE A 71 -8.25 -10.36 0.18
CA ILE A 71 -9.39 -9.52 -0.18
C ILE A 71 -10.39 -9.41 0.97
N ASN A 72 -10.69 -10.52 1.66
CA ASN A 72 -11.59 -10.51 2.81
C ASN A 72 -11.03 -9.69 3.97
N SER A 73 -9.74 -9.82 4.29
CA SER A 73 -9.06 -9.03 5.33
C SER A 73 -9.10 -7.54 5.00
N LEU A 74 -8.79 -7.15 3.76
CA LEU A 74 -8.89 -5.76 3.31
C LEU A 74 -10.30 -5.21 3.41
N GLU A 75 -11.33 -6.00 3.06
CA GLU A 75 -12.73 -5.60 3.19
C GLU A 75 -13.12 -5.36 4.65
N GLN A 76 -12.74 -6.27 5.55
CA GLN A 76 -13.02 -6.12 6.98
C GLN A 76 -12.30 -4.90 7.57
N ASP A 77 -11.03 -4.69 7.22
CA ASP A 77 -10.30 -3.52 7.69
C ASP A 77 -10.86 -2.23 7.12
N ALA A 78 -11.27 -2.20 5.85
CA ALA A 78 -11.94 -1.04 5.26
C ALA A 78 -13.27 -0.71 5.96
N LEU A 79 -14.07 -1.71 6.32
CA LEU A 79 -15.31 -1.55 7.10
C LEU A 79 -15.01 -1.03 8.51
N ASN A 80 -14.00 -1.57 9.19
CA ASN A 80 -13.59 -1.16 10.52
C ASN A 80 -13.09 0.29 10.54
N LEU A 81 -12.25 0.67 9.57
CA LEU A 81 -11.77 2.04 9.39
C LEU A 81 -12.92 3.00 9.09
N TYR A 82 -13.87 2.57 8.25
CA TYR A 82 -15.04 3.37 7.94
C TYR A 82 -15.90 3.65 9.18
N HIS A 83 -16.27 2.61 9.92
CA HIS A 83 -17.13 2.75 11.10
C HIS A 83 -16.46 3.53 12.23
N THR A 84 -15.15 3.38 12.40
CA THR A 84 -14.40 4.04 13.47
C THR A 84 -14.11 5.50 13.16
N PHE A 85 -13.72 5.84 11.92
CA PHE A 85 -13.16 7.15 11.59
C PHE A 85 -13.92 7.94 10.52
N LEU A 86 -14.57 7.28 9.55
CA LEU A 86 -15.16 7.96 8.38
C LEU A 86 -16.68 8.13 8.46
N LYS A 87 -17.37 7.37 9.33
CA LYS A 87 -18.84 7.40 9.44
C LYS A 87 -19.35 8.72 10.02
N THR A 88 -18.74 9.19 11.10
CA THR A 88 -19.15 10.42 11.78
C THR A 88 -17.95 11.36 11.82
N PRO A 89 -18.00 12.51 11.12
CA PRO A 89 -16.93 13.50 11.23
C PRO A 89 -16.85 13.97 12.68
N LYS A 90 -15.66 13.93 13.27
CA LYS A 90 -15.46 14.49 14.61
C LYS A 90 -15.75 15.98 14.56
N LYS A 91 -16.50 16.47 15.55
CA LYS A 91 -16.72 17.91 15.70
C LYS A 91 -15.37 18.59 15.99
N MET A 92 -15.19 19.78 15.43
CA MET A 92 -14.03 20.62 15.69
C MET A 92 -13.86 20.81 17.21
N ASN A 93 -12.63 20.64 17.68
CA ASN A 93 -12.26 20.95 19.06
C ASN A 93 -12.41 22.46 19.29
N THR A 94 -12.62 22.87 20.54
CA THR A 94 -12.65 24.29 20.89
C THR A 94 -11.31 24.93 20.54
N LEU A 95 -11.34 25.98 19.70
CA LEU A 95 -10.17 26.75 19.30
C LEU A 95 -9.46 27.32 20.53
N THR A 96 -8.14 27.28 20.51
CA THR A 96 -7.33 28.05 21.46
C THR A 96 -7.37 29.54 21.12
N GLU A 97 -7.14 30.42 22.10
CA GLU A 97 -7.12 31.88 21.89
C GLU A 97 -6.09 32.29 20.82
N LEU A 98 -4.97 31.55 20.72
CA LEU A 98 -3.93 31.78 19.73
C LEU A 98 -4.36 31.40 18.30
N GLU A 99 -5.10 30.30 18.14
CA GLU A 99 -5.65 29.90 16.84
C GLU A 99 -6.75 30.86 16.38
N GLN A 100 -7.58 31.33 17.31
CA GLN A 100 -8.64 32.28 17.01
C GLN A 100 -8.09 33.64 16.57
N THR A 101 -7.06 34.14 17.26
CA THR A 101 -6.36 35.38 16.85
C THR A 101 -5.65 35.22 15.51
N THR A 102 -5.02 34.07 15.26
CA THR A 102 -4.37 33.76 13.97
C THR A 102 -5.38 33.71 12.83
N CYS A 103 -6.55 33.11 13.06
CA CYS A 103 -7.62 33.07 12.07
C CYS A 103 -8.16 34.46 11.74
N ASN A 104 -8.49 35.24 12.77
CA ASN A 104 -9.06 36.59 12.60
C ASN A 104 -8.11 37.51 11.82
N ASN A 105 -6.80 37.38 12.08
CA ASN A 105 -5.76 38.17 11.43
C ASN A 105 -5.36 37.65 10.04
N ALA A 106 -5.72 36.42 9.68
CA ALA A 106 -5.34 35.84 8.41
C ALA A 106 -6.02 36.54 7.23
N LYS A 107 -5.23 36.87 6.20
CA LYS A 107 -5.73 37.55 4.99
C LYS A 107 -5.93 36.61 3.81
N ASN A 108 -5.32 35.43 3.85
CA ASN A 108 -5.31 34.47 2.74
C ASN A 108 -5.89 33.13 3.17
N CYS A 109 -6.54 32.45 2.23
CA CYS A 109 -7.05 31.09 2.39
C CYS A 109 -5.89 30.09 2.38
N HIS A 110 -5.82 29.21 3.36
CA HIS A 110 -4.78 28.17 3.46
C HIS A 110 -4.84 27.12 2.34
N ILE A 111 -5.98 27.00 1.64
CA ILE A 111 -6.19 25.95 0.62
C ILE A 111 -5.83 26.45 -0.79
N CYS A 112 -6.19 27.69 -1.12
CA CYS A 112 -6.05 28.24 -2.49
C CYS A 112 -5.15 29.47 -2.57
N ASP A 113 -4.56 29.91 -1.45
CA ASP A 113 -3.66 31.06 -1.30
C ASP A 113 -4.24 32.42 -1.77
N LYS A 114 -5.52 32.47 -2.13
CA LYS A 114 -6.23 33.70 -2.52
C LYS A 114 -6.71 34.48 -1.28
N PRO A 115 -6.88 35.81 -1.40
CA PRO A 115 -7.37 36.62 -0.29
C PRO A 115 -8.77 36.18 0.17
N LEU A 116 -8.96 36.13 1.48
CA LEU A 116 -10.25 35.99 2.13
C LEU A 116 -10.93 37.36 2.05
N LEU A 117 -11.70 37.59 0.97
CA LEU A 117 -12.56 38.78 0.82
C LEU A 117 -13.64 38.82 1.92
N GLU A 118 -14.44 39.90 1.97
CA GLU A 118 -15.39 40.27 3.04
C GLU A 118 -16.44 39.21 3.47
N ASP A 119 -16.49 38.02 2.86
CA ASP A 119 -17.22 36.83 3.35
C ASP A 119 -16.61 36.20 4.63
N LYS A 120 -15.85 36.98 5.42
CA LYS A 120 -15.29 36.59 6.72
C LYS A 120 -16.39 36.55 7.79
N VAL A 121 -17.38 35.67 7.64
CA VAL A 121 -18.15 35.26 8.80
C VAL A 121 -17.26 34.32 9.60
N ALA A 122 -16.88 34.73 10.81
CA ALA A 122 -15.96 34.01 11.68
C ALA A 122 -16.38 32.54 11.90
N ASP A 123 -17.66 32.21 11.81
CA ASP A 123 -18.16 30.83 11.94
C ASP A 123 -17.96 29.96 10.69
N HIS A 124 -17.73 30.55 9.51
CA HIS A 124 -17.68 29.83 8.23
C HIS A 124 -16.29 29.79 7.58
N CYS A 125 -15.32 30.51 8.14
CA CYS A 125 -13.95 30.61 7.61
C CYS A 125 -12.94 29.73 8.37
N HIS A 126 -13.36 28.57 8.87
CA HIS A 126 -12.48 27.63 9.56
C HIS A 126 -12.44 26.28 8.82
N HIS A 127 -11.23 25.74 8.68
CA HIS A 127 -11.02 24.38 8.21
C HIS A 127 -10.59 23.50 9.39
N ASP A 128 -11.36 22.47 9.67
CA ASP A 128 -11.06 21.46 10.67
C ASP A 128 -10.70 20.12 10.01
N CYS A 129 -9.92 19.32 10.73
CA CYS A 129 -9.72 17.94 10.37
C CYS A 129 -10.93 17.13 10.83
N HIS A 130 -11.75 16.64 9.91
CA HIS A 130 -12.93 15.82 10.22
C HIS A 130 -12.59 14.49 10.95
N ILE A 131 -11.31 14.13 11.06
CA ILE A 131 -10.82 12.90 11.73
C ILE A 131 -10.21 13.19 13.10
N THR A 132 -9.46 14.28 13.25
CA THR A 132 -8.80 14.63 14.53
C THR A 132 -9.53 15.72 15.30
N GLY A 133 -10.41 16.48 14.66
CA GLY A 133 -11.06 17.67 15.23
C GLY A 133 -10.14 18.89 15.31
N ASN A 134 -8.89 18.79 14.87
CA ASN A 134 -7.90 19.87 14.99
C ASN A 134 -8.15 20.96 13.95
N TYR A 135 -7.93 22.21 14.35
CA TYR A 135 -7.94 23.35 13.46
C TYR A 135 -6.72 23.29 12.51
N ARG A 136 -6.98 23.38 11.21
CA ARG A 136 -5.94 23.35 10.17
C ARG A 136 -5.60 24.75 9.66
N GLY A 137 -6.58 25.64 9.61
CA GLY A 137 -6.38 27.01 9.16
C GLY A 137 -7.63 27.66 8.58
N PRO A 138 -7.51 28.92 8.15
CA PRO A 138 -8.62 29.67 7.58
C PRO A 138 -8.83 29.32 6.11
N ALA A 139 -10.07 29.13 5.69
CA ALA A 139 -10.42 28.78 4.31
C ALA A 139 -11.72 29.44 3.85
N HIS A 140 -11.88 29.67 2.54
CA HIS A 140 -13.18 30.06 1.98
C HIS A 140 -14.21 28.96 2.23
N SER A 141 -15.49 29.33 2.41
CA SER A 141 -16.57 28.35 2.59
C SER A 141 -16.63 27.33 1.44
N LEU A 142 -16.52 27.79 0.20
CA LEU A 142 -16.47 26.90 -0.98
C LEU A 142 -15.23 25.99 -0.98
N CYS A 143 -14.06 26.51 -0.61
CA CYS A 143 -12.85 25.70 -0.50
C CYS A 143 -13.00 24.64 0.58
N ASN A 144 -13.56 25.00 1.75
CA ASN A 144 -13.80 24.06 2.84
C ASN A 144 -14.77 22.93 2.44
N ILE A 145 -15.87 23.28 1.77
CA ILE A 145 -16.87 22.29 1.30
C ILE A 145 -16.27 21.32 0.26
N ASN A 146 -15.37 21.80 -0.59
CA ASN A 146 -14.72 20.97 -1.62
C ASN A 146 -13.55 20.16 -1.07
N TYR A 147 -12.95 20.58 0.06
CA TYR A 147 -11.80 19.94 0.67
C TYR A 147 -12.22 18.77 1.57
N LYS A 148 -12.79 17.74 0.94
CA LYS A 148 -13.30 16.53 1.60
C LYS A 148 -12.28 15.41 1.56
N ILE A 149 -12.32 14.59 2.60
CA ILE A 149 -11.59 13.32 2.64
C ILE A 149 -12.10 12.44 1.50
N PRO A 150 -11.20 11.81 0.71
CA PRO A 150 -11.61 10.91 -0.35
C PRO A 150 -12.47 9.77 0.21
N ASN A 151 -13.51 9.37 -0.54
CA ASN A 151 -14.32 8.19 -0.23
C ASN A 151 -13.64 6.89 -0.72
N PHE A 152 -12.30 6.87 -0.70
CA PHE A 152 -11.52 5.70 -1.04
C PHE A 152 -10.28 5.57 -0.15
N ILE A 153 -9.82 4.34 0.02
CA ILE A 153 -8.55 4.03 0.67
C ILE A 153 -7.59 3.52 -0.42
N PRO A 154 -6.42 4.16 -0.59
CA PRO A 154 -5.41 3.71 -1.53
C PRO A 154 -4.69 2.45 -1.00
N VAL A 155 -4.61 1.42 -1.85
CA VAL A 155 -3.81 0.21 -1.66
C VAL A 155 -2.65 0.28 -2.64
N ILE A 156 -1.45 0.49 -2.10
CA ILE A 156 -0.23 0.76 -2.83
C ILE A 156 0.58 -0.53 -2.88
N MET A 157 0.88 -0.97 -4.10
CA MET A 157 1.69 -2.16 -4.38
C MET A 157 2.79 -1.79 -5.37
N HIS A 158 3.87 -2.57 -5.43
CA HIS A 158 5.00 -2.27 -6.31
C HIS A 158 4.95 -3.12 -7.57
N ASN A 159 4.87 -2.48 -8.74
CA ASN A 159 4.75 -3.15 -10.04
C ASN A 159 3.43 -3.92 -10.21
N LEU A 160 2.36 -3.43 -9.58
CA LEU A 160 1.01 -3.97 -9.63
C LEU A 160 0.54 -4.24 -11.05
N ARG A 161 0.81 -3.30 -11.96
CA ARG A 161 0.28 -3.31 -13.33
C ARG A 161 0.82 -4.44 -14.19
N ASN A 162 2.06 -4.88 -13.95
CA ASN A 162 2.70 -5.90 -14.77
C ASN A 162 2.69 -7.28 -14.13
N TYR A 163 2.50 -7.37 -12.80
CA TYR A 163 2.69 -8.62 -12.08
C TYR A 163 1.58 -8.86 -11.04
N ASP A 164 1.56 -8.13 -9.93
CA ASP A 164 0.72 -8.49 -8.78
C ASP A 164 -0.78 -8.50 -9.07
N SER A 165 -1.26 -7.62 -9.96
CA SER A 165 -2.70 -7.54 -10.26
C SER A 165 -3.25 -8.87 -10.79
N HIS A 166 -2.45 -9.67 -11.50
CA HIS A 166 -2.90 -10.95 -12.04
C HIS A 166 -3.16 -12.00 -10.96
N LEU A 167 -2.57 -11.87 -9.77
CA LEU A 167 -2.64 -12.85 -8.70
C LEU A 167 -4.03 -12.90 -8.05
N PHE A 168 -4.63 -11.73 -7.80
CA PHE A 168 -5.85 -11.64 -7.01
C PHE A 168 -7.07 -11.06 -7.77
N LEU A 169 -6.87 -10.46 -8.95
CA LEU A 169 -7.97 -9.82 -9.71
C LEU A 169 -9.05 -10.83 -10.14
N LYS A 170 -8.69 -12.09 -10.41
CA LYS A 170 -9.67 -13.16 -10.64
C LYS A 170 -10.59 -13.34 -9.43
N ASN A 171 -10.03 -13.41 -8.23
CA ASN A 171 -10.77 -13.59 -6.99
C ASN A 171 -11.60 -12.35 -6.63
N MET A 172 -11.13 -11.15 -6.96
CA MET A 172 -11.92 -9.92 -6.80
C MET A 172 -13.19 -9.93 -7.66
N CYS A 173 -13.11 -10.44 -8.89
CA CYS A 173 -14.24 -10.52 -9.81
C CYS A 173 -15.28 -11.59 -9.43
N LEU A 174 -14.95 -12.54 -8.55
CA LEU A 174 -15.89 -13.57 -8.10
C LEU A 174 -16.96 -13.00 -7.17
N ASN A 175 -16.63 -11.96 -6.40
CA ASN A 175 -17.59 -11.28 -5.55
C ASN A 175 -18.48 -10.39 -6.42
N LYS A 176 -19.81 -10.46 -6.25
CA LYS A 176 -20.81 -9.66 -7.02
C LYS A 176 -20.74 -8.13 -6.77
N GLU A 177 -19.64 -7.65 -6.22
CA GLU A 177 -19.42 -6.24 -5.94
C GLU A 177 -19.01 -5.48 -7.21
N GLN A 178 -19.25 -4.17 -7.21
CA GLN A 178 -18.91 -3.34 -8.36
C GLN A 178 -17.40 -3.09 -8.37
N LEU A 179 -16.73 -3.66 -9.37
CA LEU A 179 -15.35 -3.34 -9.71
C LEU A 179 -15.35 -2.27 -10.79
N SER A 180 -14.64 -1.17 -10.56
CA SER A 180 -14.36 -0.15 -11.58
C SER A 180 -12.93 -0.35 -12.05
N VAL A 181 -12.71 -0.52 -13.35
CA VAL A 181 -11.38 -0.80 -13.89
C VAL A 181 -11.08 0.16 -15.03
N ILE A 182 -9.87 0.70 -15.04
CA ILE A 182 -9.32 1.47 -16.16
C ILE A 182 -8.29 0.59 -16.87
N PRO A 183 -8.69 -0.17 -17.92
CA PRO A 183 -7.77 -1.02 -18.66
C PRO A 183 -6.89 -0.18 -19.60
N GLN A 184 -5.61 -0.57 -19.74
CA GLN A 184 -4.77 -0.07 -20.84
C GLN A 184 -4.82 -1.01 -22.03
N ASN A 185 -4.75 -2.32 -21.77
CA ASN A 185 -4.96 -3.36 -22.78
C ASN A 185 -5.68 -4.55 -22.11
N LYS A 186 -5.80 -5.69 -22.80
CA LYS A 186 -6.52 -6.87 -22.28
C LYS A 186 -5.84 -7.52 -21.07
N GLU A 187 -4.57 -7.25 -20.83
CA GLU A 187 -3.77 -7.87 -19.75
C GLU A 187 -3.38 -6.86 -18.67
N LYS A 188 -3.11 -5.61 -19.03
CA LYS A 188 -2.58 -4.57 -18.17
C LYS A 188 -3.67 -3.55 -17.81
N TYR A 189 -3.84 -3.34 -16.51
CA TYR A 189 -4.77 -2.36 -15.94
C TYR A 189 -3.98 -1.16 -15.39
N ILE A 190 -4.44 0.05 -15.66
CA ILE A 190 -3.81 1.28 -15.16
C ILE A 190 -4.13 1.47 -13.68
N SER A 191 -5.40 1.35 -13.34
CA SER A 191 -5.92 1.38 -11.98
C SER A 191 -7.23 0.59 -11.93
N PHE A 192 -7.53 0.02 -10.78
CA PHE A 192 -8.82 -0.58 -10.49
C PHE A 192 -9.26 -0.27 -9.08
N GLU A 193 -10.57 -0.19 -8.90
CA GLU A 193 -11.23 0.16 -7.65
C GLU A 193 -12.26 -0.90 -7.31
N LYS A 194 -12.25 -1.34 -6.06
CA LYS A 194 -13.28 -2.20 -5.51
C LYS A 194 -14.24 -1.40 -4.65
N HIS A 195 -15.52 -1.39 -5.00
CA HIS A 195 -16.54 -0.70 -4.21
C HIS A 195 -17.14 -1.63 -3.16
N ILE A 196 -16.84 -1.35 -1.89
CA ILE A 196 -17.36 -2.05 -0.73
C ILE A 196 -18.60 -1.32 -0.22
N HIS A 197 -19.66 -2.07 0.05
CA HIS A 197 -20.87 -1.52 0.66
C HIS A 197 -20.67 -1.30 2.16
N VAL A 198 -20.74 -0.05 2.64
CA VAL A 198 -20.41 0.30 4.04
C VAL A 198 -21.60 0.79 4.86
N ASP A 199 -22.59 1.43 4.24
CA ASP A 199 -23.78 1.91 4.95
C ASP A 199 -24.92 2.19 3.97
N ASN A 200 -26.10 2.49 4.49
CA ASN A 200 -27.23 2.97 3.71
C ASN A 200 -27.57 4.41 4.11
N TYR A 201 -27.83 5.28 3.15
CA TYR A 201 -28.34 6.62 3.41
C TYR A 201 -29.70 6.82 2.76
N PHE A 202 -30.57 7.54 3.46
CA PHE A 202 -31.88 7.89 2.94
C PHE A 202 -31.75 9.14 2.07
N ASP A 203 -31.96 9.01 0.77
CA ASP A 203 -31.96 10.15 -0.14
C ASP A 203 -33.33 10.82 -0.09
N ARG A 204 -33.36 12.05 0.44
CA ARG A 204 -34.59 12.85 0.56
C ARG A 204 -35.20 13.22 -0.80
N HIS A 205 -34.40 13.30 -1.85
CA HIS A 205 -34.88 13.65 -3.20
C HIS A 205 -35.52 12.46 -3.89
N THR A 206 -34.93 11.27 -3.79
CA THR A 206 -35.46 10.07 -4.44
C THR A 206 -36.36 9.22 -3.52
N ARG A 207 -36.52 9.61 -2.24
CA ARG A 207 -37.26 8.88 -1.19
C ARG A 207 -36.90 7.39 -1.08
N ASN A 208 -35.67 7.05 -1.47
CA ASN A 208 -35.19 5.67 -1.55
C ASN A 208 -33.93 5.51 -0.70
N LEU A 209 -33.76 4.30 -0.18
CA LEU A 209 -32.56 3.90 0.52
C LEU A 209 -31.44 3.68 -0.52
N LYS A 210 -30.43 4.55 -0.52
CA LYS A 210 -29.25 4.42 -1.38
C LYS A 210 -28.09 3.81 -0.59
N LYS A 211 -27.32 2.96 -1.27
CA LYS A 211 -26.11 2.37 -0.73
C LYS A 211 -24.99 3.41 -0.70
N LYS A 212 -24.34 3.56 0.45
CA LYS A 212 -23.07 4.25 0.60
C LYS A 212 -21.96 3.22 0.43
N ASN A 213 -21.04 3.52 -0.49
CA ASN A 213 -19.92 2.65 -0.80
C ASN A 213 -18.60 3.37 -0.45
N LEU A 214 -17.65 2.62 0.08
CA LEU A 214 -16.26 3.01 0.21
C LEU A 214 -15.47 2.26 -0.85
N SER A 215 -14.51 2.92 -1.51
CA SER A 215 -13.74 2.27 -2.57
C SER A 215 -12.33 1.92 -2.08
N LEU A 216 -11.83 0.73 -2.39
CA LEU A 216 -10.41 0.42 -2.30
C LEU A 216 -9.80 0.69 -3.67
N ARG A 217 -8.92 1.70 -3.77
CA ARG A 217 -8.26 2.05 -5.04
C ARG A 217 -6.87 1.45 -5.04
N PHE A 218 -6.58 0.60 -6.02
CA PHE A 218 -5.25 0.01 -6.15
C PHE A 218 -4.36 0.91 -7.00
N ILE A 219 -3.19 1.24 -6.44
CA ILE A 219 -2.20 2.18 -6.98
C ILE A 219 -0.89 1.44 -7.17
N ASP A 220 -0.29 1.63 -8.35
CA ASP A 220 1.03 1.10 -8.65
C ASP A 220 2.12 2.13 -8.32
N SER A 221 2.89 1.86 -7.27
CA SER A 221 4.00 2.74 -6.87
C SER A 221 5.08 2.88 -7.96
N PHE A 222 5.23 1.87 -8.84
CA PHE A 222 6.23 1.90 -9.92
C PHE A 222 5.91 2.96 -10.98
N GLN A 223 4.65 3.38 -11.11
CA GLN A 223 4.27 4.47 -12.01
C GLN A 223 4.76 5.84 -11.53
N PHE A 224 4.93 6.01 -10.23
CA PHE A 224 5.50 7.23 -9.64
C PHE A 224 7.02 7.14 -9.50
N LEU A 225 7.51 5.96 -9.10
CA LEU A 225 8.91 5.67 -8.84
C LEU A 225 9.35 4.50 -9.74
N SER A 226 9.77 4.83 -10.96
CA SER A 226 10.18 3.89 -12.01
C SER A 226 11.54 3.23 -11.75
N PHE A 227 11.82 2.83 -10.51
CA PHE A 227 13.03 2.15 -10.10
C PHE A 227 12.67 0.91 -9.27
N SER A 228 13.57 -0.06 -9.24
CA SER A 228 13.39 -1.23 -8.38
C SER A 228 13.41 -0.83 -6.91
N LEU A 229 12.70 -1.59 -6.08
CA LEU A 229 12.71 -1.41 -4.63
C LEU A 229 14.13 -1.36 -4.04
N SER A 230 15.09 -2.12 -4.59
CA SER A 230 16.50 -2.09 -4.16
C SER A 230 17.15 -0.72 -4.36
N LYS A 231 17.03 -0.16 -5.57
CA LYS A 231 17.60 1.16 -5.87
C LYS A 231 16.93 2.24 -5.01
N LEU A 232 15.63 2.12 -4.76
CA LEU A 232 14.90 3.05 -3.91
C LEU A 232 15.32 2.92 -2.44
N SER A 233 15.51 1.70 -1.92
CA SER A 233 15.99 1.49 -0.55
C SER A 233 17.39 2.04 -0.34
N ASP A 234 18.28 1.93 -1.34
CA ASP A 234 19.66 2.42 -1.25
C ASP A 234 19.73 3.96 -1.18
N THR A 235 18.75 4.65 -1.78
CA THR A 235 18.68 6.12 -1.75
C THR A 235 18.11 6.70 -0.45
N LEU A 236 17.41 5.89 0.35
CA LEU A 236 16.86 6.34 1.62
C LEU A 236 17.98 6.54 2.65
N LYS A 237 17.76 7.40 3.65
CA LYS A 237 18.66 7.57 4.81
C LYS A 237 18.05 6.90 6.05
N ASP A 238 18.87 6.53 7.03
CA ASP A 238 18.41 5.76 8.22
C ASP A 238 17.31 6.49 9.00
N GLU A 239 17.39 7.81 9.01
CA GLU A 239 16.43 8.71 9.64
C GLU A 239 15.06 8.73 8.93
N LEU A 240 15.02 8.34 7.66
CA LEU A 240 13.82 8.35 6.82
C LEU A 240 13.05 7.01 6.89
N CYS A 241 13.66 5.96 7.42
CA CYS A 241 13.06 4.62 7.58
C CYS A 241 12.30 4.52 8.91
N ILE A 242 11.22 5.29 9.04
CA ILE A 242 10.46 5.42 10.29
C ILE A 242 9.66 4.15 10.57
N GLU A 243 8.99 3.61 9.55
CA GLU A 243 8.11 2.44 9.71
C GLU A 243 8.94 1.19 10.02
N VAL A 244 10.05 0.97 9.30
CA VAL A 244 10.97 -0.14 9.61
C VAL A 244 11.52 -0.01 11.04
N ARG A 245 11.91 1.18 11.49
CA ARG A 245 12.42 1.40 12.86
C ARG A 245 11.37 1.18 13.94
N ASN A 246 10.10 1.46 13.64
CA ASN A 246 9.00 1.21 14.58
C ASN A 246 8.76 -0.30 14.79
N PHE A 247 8.93 -1.11 13.74
CA PHE A 247 8.82 -2.56 13.81
C PHE A 247 10.08 -3.22 14.39
N PHE A 248 11.26 -2.76 14.00
CA PHE A 248 12.55 -3.30 14.44
C PHE A 248 13.27 -2.27 15.31
N LYS A 249 13.03 -2.36 16.63
CA LYS A 249 13.66 -1.48 17.62
C LYS A 249 15.14 -1.77 17.83
N ASP A 250 15.57 -2.99 17.52
CA ASP A 250 16.97 -3.38 17.62
C ASP A 250 17.78 -2.88 16.41
N GLU A 251 18.94 -2.31 16.67
CA GLU A 251 19.78 -1.67 15.64
C GLU A 251 20.40 -2.68 14.68
N GLU A 252 20.72 -3.90 15.13
CA GLU A 252 21.24 -4.94 14.22
C GLU A 252 20.15 -5.44 13.27
N HIS A 253 18.95 -5.67 13.79
CA HIS A 253 17.77 -6.05 12.99
C HIS A 253 17.41 -4.95 11.98
N PHE A 254 17.39 -3.68 12.42
CA PHE A 254 17.08 -2.54 11.57
C PHE A 254 18.05 -2.43 10.39
N LYS A 255 19.36 -2.48 10.64
CA LYS A 255 20.38 -2.34 9.59
C LYS A 255 20.28 -3.43 8.53
N LEU A 256 19.93 -4.65 8.92
CA LEU A 256 19.76 -5.76 7.99
C LEU A 256 18.47 -5.67 7.17
N ILE A 257 17.35 -5.30 7.79
CA ILE A 257 16.02 -5.26 7.15
C ILE A 257 15.84 -4.02 6.26
N ARG A 258 16.56 -2.94 6.54
CA ARG A 258 16.54 -1.72 5.73
C ARG A 258 17.02 -1.96 4.29
N GLN A 259 17.88 -2.95 4.08
CA GLN A 259 18.34 -3.31 2.75
C GLN A 259 17.41 -4.35 2.15
N LYS A 260 17.14 -4.26 0.85
CA LYS A 260 16.31 -5.26 0.17
C LYS A 260 16.84 -6.67 0.46
N GLY A 261 15.98 -7.57 0.94
CA GLY A 261 16.37 -8.95 1.21
C GLY A 261 16.79 -9.72 -0.05
N VAL A 262 17.32 -10.92 0.14
CA VAL A 262 17.65 -11.84 -0.96
C VAL A 262 16.78 -13.07 -0.77
N PHE A 263 16.09 -13.51 -1.82
CA PHE A 263 15.15 -14.63 -1.71
C PHE A 263 15.33 -15.61 -2.88
N PRO A 264 15.37 -16.94 -2.64
CA PRO A 264 15.68 -17.93 -3.66
C PRO A 264 14.42 -18.29 -4.47
N TYR A 265 13.94 -17.37 -5.31
CA TYR A 265 12.67 -17.50 -6.04
C TYR A 265 12.55 -18.80 -6.86
N ASN A 266 13.56 -19.16 -7.66
CA ASN A 266 13.51 -20.36 -8.49
C ASN A 266 13.53 -21.66 -7.66
N TYR A 267 14.10 -21.60 -6.46
CA TYR A 267 14.13 -22.76 -5.58
C TYR A 267 12.73 -23.07 -5.07
N ILE A 268 11.92 -22.05 -4.78
CA ILE A 268 10.57 -22.20 -4.22
C ILE A 268 9.53 -22.54 -5.31
N ASP A 269 9.50 -23.81 -5.70
CA ASP A 269 8.58 -24.36 -6.70
C ASP A 269 7.35 -25.08 -6.11
N SER A 270 7.33 -25.28 -4.79
CA SER A 270 6.31 -26.05 -4.09
C SER A 270 6.16 -25.60 -2.64
N PHE A 271 4.99 -25.87 -2.05
CA PHE A 271 4.71 -25.57 -0.64
C PHE A 271 5.58 -26.38 0.32
N GLU A 272 5.98 -27.59 -0.07
CA GLU A 272 6.83 -28.47 0.75
C GLU A 272 8.20 -27.83 1.03
N LYS A 273 8.75 -27.10 0.06
CA LYS A 273 10.02 -26.39 0.22
C LYS A 273 9.96 -25.27 1.26
N LEU A 274 8.78 -24.71 1.54
CA LEU A 274 8.63 -23.72 2.61
C LEU A 274 8.81 -24.34 4.00
N GLU A 275 8.63 -25.65 4.14
CA GLU A 275 8.78 -26.37 5.40
C GLU A 275 10.23 -26.86 5.65
N GLU A 276 11.14 -26.65 4.68
CA GLU A 276 12.55 -27.00 4.83
C GLU A 276 13.22 -26.16 5.91
N LYS A 277 14.02 -26.82 6.76
CA LYS A 277 14.63 -26.24 7.97
C LYS A 277 16.05 -25.70 7.77
N PHE A 278 16.48 -25.56 6.53
CA PHE A 278 17.80 -25.05 6.17
C PHE A 278 17.65 -24.02 5.07
N LEU A 279 18.58 -23.06 5.03
CA LEU A 279 18.68 -22.13 3.92
C LEU A 279 19.34 -22.85 2.73
N PRO A 280 18.81 -22.68 1.50
CA PRO A 280 19.39 -23.26 0.29
C PRO A 280 20.87 -22.86 0.08
N GLU A 281 21.60 -23.67 -0.69
CA GLU A 281 22.97 -23.32 -1.10
C GLU A 281 22.97 -22.10 -2.03
N LYS A 282 24.10 -21.39 -2.10
CA LYS A 282 24.24 -20.16 -2.91
C LYS A 282 23.82 -20.36 -4.38
N ASP A 283 24.12 -21.52 -4.95
CA ASP A 283 23.79 -21.83 -6.35
C ASP A 283 22.27 -21.88 -6.60
N GLN A 284 21.48 -22.19 -5.57
CA GLN A 284 20.02 -22.29 -5.64
C GLN A 284 19.34 -20.91 -5.57
N PHE A 285 20.09 -19.84 -5.31
CA PHE A 285 19.63 -18.45 -5.38
C PHE A 285 19.72 -17.85 -6.79
N PHE A 286 20.15 -18.64 -7.78
CA PHE A 286 20.24 -18.19 -9.16
C PHE A 286 18.91 -17.62 -9.66
N ASN A 287 18.94 -16.45 -10.31
CA ASN A 287 17.75 -15.81 -10.86
C ASN A 287 17.64 -16.10 -12.36
N SER A 288 16.65 -16.91 -12.77
CA SER A 288 16.46 -17.27 -14.17
C SER A 288 15.93 -16.12 -15.04
N LEU A 289 15.45 -15.04 -14.43
CA LEU A 289 14.92 -13.86 -15.14
C LEU A 289 16.04 -12.90 -15.54
N THR A 290 17.05 -12.75 -14.69
CA THR A 290 18.22 -11.88 -14.94
C THR A 290 19.44 -12.66 -15.40
N ASP A 291 19.42 -14.00 -15.33
CA ASP A 291 20.54 -14.89 -15.65
C ASP A 291 21.78 -14.61 -14.78
N GLU A 292 21.54 -14.26 -13.51
CA GLU A 292 22.57 -13.80 -12.57
C GLU A 292 22.57 -14.65 -11.30
N HIS A 293 23.78 -14.90 -10.79
CA HIS A 293 24.00 -15.41 -9.44
C HIS A 293 24.06 -14.25 -8.44
N ILE A 294 23.66 -14.53 -7.21
CA ILE A 294 23.86 -13.60 -6.10
C ILE A 294 25.36 -13.49 -5.75
N SER A 295 25.75 -12.34 -5.23
CA SER A 295 27.09 -12.12 -4.69
C SER A 295 27.33 -12.92 -3.40
N ASP A 296 28.60 -13.13 -3.03
CA ASP A 296 28.95 -13.76 -1.75
C ASP A 296 28.46 -12.93 -0.55
N GLU A 297 28.53 -11.60 -0.65
CA GLU A 297 28.06 -10.68 0.39
C GLU A 297 26.55 -10.78 0.62
N GLU A 298 25.77 -10.91 -0.46
CA GLU A 298 24.31 -11.12 -0.39
C GLU A 298 23.95 -12.45 0.27
N TYR A 299 24.68 -13.52 -0.05
CA TYR A 299 24.46 -14.83 0.55
C TYR A 299 24.83 -14.85 2.03
N GLU A 300 25.98 -14.27 2.40
CA GLU A 300 26.36 -14.10 3.80
C GLU A 300 25.32 -13.31 4.60
N ARG A 301 24.74 -12.27 3.98
CA ARG A 301 23.65 -11.50 4.60
C ARG A 301 22.39 -12.33 4.76
N ALA A 302 22.01 -13.14 3.78
CA ALA A 302 20.88 -14.07 3.91
C ALA A 302 21.08 -15.05 5.07
N LEU A 303 22.29 -15.59 5.23
CA LEU A 303 22.66 -16.44 6.37
C LEU A 303 22.62 -15.69 7.71
N LYS A 304 23.06 -14.42 7.75
CA LYS A 304 22.95 -13.57 8.95
C LYS A 304 21.49 -13.34 9.33
N VAL A 305 20.62 -13.02 8.38
CA VAL A 305 19.17 -12.86 8.62
C VAL A 305 18.58 -14.16 9.13
N TRP A 306 18.86 -15.30 8.50
CA TRP A 306 18.38 -16.60 8.94
C TRP A 306 18.73 -16.89 10.41
N LYS A 307 19.97 -16.62 10.81
CA LYS A 307 20.45 -16.84 12.18
C LYS A 307 19.88 -15.82 13.17
N LEU A 308 19.91 -14.53 12.82
CA LEU A 308 19.50 -13.45 13.72
C LEU A 308 18.01 -13.53 14.06
N PHE A 309 17.18 -13.88 13.08
CA PHE A 309 15.74 -14.04 13.26
C PHE A 309 15.33 -15.45 13.67
N GLU A 310 16.29 -16.32 14.00
CA GLU A 310 16.07 -17.70 14.46
C GLU A 310 15.08 -18.47 13.56
N CYS A 311 15.27 -18.36 12.24
CA CYS A 311 14.37 -18.95 11.26
C CYS A 311 14.36 -20.48 11.37
N GLU A 312 13.21 -21.05 11.71
CA GLU A 312 13.03 -22.50 11.79
C GLU A 312 12.84 -23.17 10.42
N CYS A 313 12.27 -22.44 9.45
CA CYS A 313 12.01 -22.92 8.09
C CYS A 313 12.07 -21.80 7.06
N ILE A 314 12.16 -22.18 5.77
CA ILE A 314 12.15 -21.24 4.64
C ILE A 314 10.88 -20.38 4.64
N GLY A 315 9.74 -20.92 5.08
CA GLY A 315 8.51 -20.16 5.25
C GLY A 315 8.67 -19.00 6.24
N HIS A 316 9.33 -19.20 7.38
CA HIS A 316 9.61 -18.11 8.33
C HIS A 316 10.55 -17.07 7.73
N TYR A 317 11.57 -17.51 7.00
CA TYR A 317 12.46 -16.62 6.26
C TYR A 317 11.70 -15.79 5.22
N SER A 318 10.78 -16.40 4.49
CA SER A 318 9.89 -15.74 3.54
C SER A 318 8.99 -14.71 4.23
N ASP A 319 8.43 -15.01 5.40
CA ASP A 319 7.58 -14.07 6.12
C ASP A 319 8.36 -12.80 6.55
N ILE A 320 9.63 -12.95 6.92
CA ILE A 320 10.52 -11.83 7.26
C ILE A 320 10.90 -11.04 6.01
N TYR A 321 11.20 -11.73 4.91
CA TYR A 321 11.46 -11.11 3.62
C TYR A 321 10.28 -10.26 3.15
N LEU A 322 9.07 -10.80 3.22
CA LEU A 322 7.84 -10.12 2.83
C LEU A 322 7.50 -8.93 3.73
N LEU A 323 7.71 -9.08 5.04
CA LEU A 323 7.61 -7.98 6.01
C LEU A 323 8.61 -6.86 5.67
N SER A 324 9.87 -7.18 5.38
CA SER A 324 10.89 -6.22 4.97
C SER A 324 10.46 -5.45 3.72
N ASN A 325 10.05 -6.14 2.66
CA ASN A 325 9.62 -5.50 1.42
C ASN A 325 8.42 -4.57 1.62
N THR A 326 7.41 -5.02 2.38
CA THR A 326 6.20 -4.23 2.64
C THR A 326 6.52 -2.96 3.43
N MET A 327 7.37 -3.07 4.46
CA MET A 327 7.77 -1.91 5.28
C MET A 327 8.68 -0.95 4.51
N LEU A 328 9.60 -1.47 3.70
CA LEU A 328 10.42 -0.64 2.81
C LEU A 328 9.57 0.10 1.79
N LEU A 329 8.58 -0.55 1.20
CA LEU A 329 7.64 0.09 0.29
C LEU A 329 6.88 1.23 1.00
N ALA A 330 6.42 0.99 2.23
CA ALA A 330 5.77 2.01 3.05
C ALA A 330 6.70 3.21 3.29
N ASP A 331 7.92 2.98 3.76
CA ASP A 331 8.88 4.06 4.01
C ASP A 331 9.25 4.84 2.74
N ILE A 332 9.49 4.15 1.61
CA ILE A 332 9.81 4.78 0.33
C ILE A 332 8.66 5.68 -0.11
N PHE A 333 7.43 5.16 -0.10
CA PHE A 333 6.29 5.89 -0.62
C PHE A 333 5.83 7.00 0.32
N GLU A 334 5.89 6.81 1.64
CA GLU A 334 5.60 7.87 2.62
C GLU A 334 6.60 9.03 2.51
N ASN A 335 7.89 8.74 2.30
CA ASN A 335 8.88 9.79 2.04
C ASN A 335 8.60 10.53 0.72
N PHE A 336 8.17 9.79 -0.32
CA PHE A 336 7.73 10.40 -1.57
C PHE A 336 6.49 11.29 -1.37
N ARG A 337 5.49 10.84 -0.59
CA ARG A 337 4.29 11.62 -0.23
C ARG A 337 4.67 12.90 0.50
N LYS A 338 5.53 12.83 1.52
CA LYS A 338 6.04 14.00 2.25
C LYS A 338 6.77 14.99 1.35
N THR A 339 7.62 14.47 0.46
CA THR A 339 8.35 15.30 -0.51
C THR A 339 7.39 16.02 -1.45
N CYS A 340 6.42 15.31 -2.03
CA CYS A 340 5.40 15.89 -2.91
C CYS A 340 4.49 16.89 -2.19
N LEU A 341 4.10 16.61 -0.95
CA LEU A 341 3.34 17.54 -0.11
C LEU A 341 4.14 18.81 0.17
N SER A 342 5.43 18.70 0.43
CA SER A 342 6.28 19.86 0.69
C SER A 342 6.47 20.74 -0.57
N ALA A 343 6.77 20.11 -1.71
CA ALA A 343 7.15 20.77 -2.95
C ALA A 343 5.94 21.23 -3.79
N TYR A 344 4.92 20.39 -3.91
CA TYR A 344 3.78 20.61 -4.81
C TYR A 344 2.44 20.82 -4.09
N LYS A 345 2.39 20.64 -2.76
CA LYS A 345 1.15 20.66 -1.96
C LYS A 345 0.12 19.59 -2.39
N LEU A 346 0.60 18.57 -3.11
CA LEU A 346 -0.18 17.44 -3.59
C LEU A 346 0.28 16.16 -2.87
N ASP A 347 -0.69 15.32 -2.51
CA ASP A 347 -0.40 13.99 -1.98
C ASP A 347 -0.65 12.95 -3.09
N PRO A 348 0.40 12.24 -3.55
CA PRO A 348 0.32 11.20 -4.57
C PRO A 348 -0.73 10.12 -4.27
N ALA A 349 -1.03 9.85 -3.00
CA ALA A 349 -2.00 8.82 -2.61
C ALA A 349 -3.46 9.17 -3.00
N HIS A 350 -3.73 10.39 -3.48
CA HIS A 350 -5.04 10.74 -4.06
C HIS A 350 -5.21 10.32 -5.52
N PHE A 351 -4.12 9.98 -6.22
CA PHE A 351 -4.10 9.88 -7.69
C PHE A 351 -3.97 8.45 -8.17
#